data_AF-A0A531CR15-F1
#
_entry.id   AF-A0A531CR15-F1
#
_cell.length_a   1.000
_cell.length_b   1.000
_cell.length_c   1.000
_cell.angle_alpha   90.00
_cell.angle_beta   90.00
_cell.angle_gamma   90.00
#
_symmetry.space_group_name_H-M   'P 1'
#
loop_
_entity.id
_entity.type
_entity.pdbx_description
1 polymer ?
#
loop_
_entity_poly.entity_id
_entity_poly.type
_entity_poly.pdbx_seq_one_letter_code
_entity_poly.pdbx_strand_id
1 'polypeptide(L)'
;MLSQSFETPVRVWVGLGFPRQLNTVADAYQFVVDWCGNSPEQRAAIRACKAALAGDVDAESARGVLVAFARKKDILLDEGAMPPFSERAPQTHV
;
A
#
# COMPACT_ATOMS: atom_id res chain seq x y z
N MET A 1 12.01 -3.09 16.94
CA MET A 1 11.51 -3.70 15.69
C MET A 1 11.40 -2.60 14.66
N LEU A 2 12.40 -2.46 13.78
CA LEU A 2 12.43 -1.43 12.76
C LEU A 2 11.61 -1.93 11.57
N SER A 3 10.32 -1.59 11.54
CA SER A 3 9.50 -1.77 10.35
C SER A 3 10.15 -0.96 9.23
N GLN A 4 10.78 -1.63 8.26
CA GLN A 4 11.43 -0.92 7.15
C GLN A 4 10.38 -0.08 6.43
N SER A 5 10.65 1.22 6.31
CA SER A 5 9.84 2.17 5.56
C SER A 5 10.12 2.04 4.07
N PHE A 6 9.09 2.19 3.25
CA PHE A 6 9.26 2.34 1.81
C PHE A 6 9.82 3.74 1.50
N GLU A 7 10.64 3.85 0.46
CA GLU A 7 11.09 5.15 -0.07
C GLU A 7 9.91 5.93 -0.65
N THR A 8 9.03 5.21 -1.35
CA THR A 8 7.80 5.76 -1.90
C THR A 8 6.59 5.02 -1.32
N PRO A 9 5.72 5.69 -0.57
CA PRO A 9 4.56 5.05 0.04
C PRO A 9 3.60 4.51 -1.02
N VAL A 10 3.00 3.36 -0.75
CA VAL A 10 2.05 2.71 -1.67
C VAL A 10 0.63 3.10 -1.25
N ARG A 11 -0.12 3.70 -2.16
CA ARG A 11 -1.53 4.06 -1.92
C ARG A 11 -2.45 3.01 -2.54
N VAL A 12 -3.36 2.48 -1.74
CA VAL A 12 -4.30 1.44 -2.14
C VAL A 12 -5.74 1.81 -1.78
N TRP A 13 -6.70 1.42 -2.61
CA TRP A 13 -8.11 1.52 -2.30
C TRP A 13 -8.50 0.43 -1.30
N VAL A 14 -9.12 0.83 -0.19
CA VAL A 14 -9.72 -0.11 0.76
C VAL A 14 -11.24 -0.18 0.57
N GLY A 15 -11.87 -1.25 1.06
CA GLY A 15 -13.27 -1.68 0.81
C GLY A 15 -14.42 -0.73 1.18
N LEU A 16 -14.14 0.57 1.33
CA LEU A 16 -15.11 1.65 1.51
C LEU A 16 -14.83 2.85 0.60
N GLY A 17 -13.98 2.70 -0.44
CA GLY A 17 -13.66 3.79 -1.36
C GLY A 17 -12.79 4.88 -0.73
N PHE A 18 -12.03 4.55 0.32
CA PHE A 18 -11.04 5.45 0.91
C PHE A 18 -9.63 5.00 0.51
N PRO A 19 -8.75 5.93 0.14
CA PRO A 19 -7.35 5.60 -0.09
C PRO A 19 -6.66 5.37 1.25
N ARG A 20 -5.93 4.27 1.38
CA ARG A 20 -5.01 3.99 2.49
C ARG A 20 -3.58 4.09 2.01
N GLN A 21 -2.74 4.81 2.75
CA GLN A 21 -1.32 4.91 2.48
C GLN A 21 -0.56 3.88 3.33
N LEU A 22 0.28 3.09 2.66
CA LEU A 22 1.15 2.08 3.27
C LEU A 22 2.57 2.64 3.26
N ASN A 23 3.07 3.02 4.43
CA ASN A 23 4.38 3.64 4.60
C ASN A 23 5.47 2.62 4.93
N THR A 24 5.09 1.51 5.55
CA THR A 24 6.03 0.49 6.04
C THR A 24 5.67 -0.89 5.53
N VAL A 25 6.67 -1.79 5.51
CA VAL A 25 6.46 -3.21 5.21
C VAL A 25 5.45 -3.84 6.18
N ALA A 26 5.43 -3.41 7.45
CA ALA A 26 4.48 -3.89 8.44
C ALA A 26 3.04 -3.49 8.09
N ASP A 27 2.81 -2.24 7.67
CA ASP A 27 1.49 -1.78 7.22
C ASP A 27 1.03 -2.56 5.99
N ALA A 28 1.94 -2.76 5.03
CA ALA A 28 1.66 -3.55 3.84
C ALA A 28 1.33 -5.00 4.16
N TYR A 29 2.07 -5.62 5.08
CA TYR A 29 1.81 -6.98 5.52
C TYR A 29 0.41 -7.13 6.11
N GLN A 30 0.04 -6.25 7.06
CA GLN A 30 -1.29 -6.26 7.67
C GLN A 30 -2.38 -6.07 6.62
N PHE A 31 -2.22 -5.11 5.70
CA PHE A 31 -3.16 -4.88 4.62
C PHE A 31 -3.40 -6.11 3.74
N VAL A 32 -2.33 -6.79 3.33
CA VAL A 32 -2.43 -7.97 2.44
C VAL A 32 -3.00 -9.18 3.19
N VAL A 33 -2.73 -9.32 4.49
CA VAL A 33 -3.31 -10.37 5.34
C VAL A 33 -4.80 -10.16 5.55
N ASP A 34 -5.21 -8.92 5.80
CA ASP A 34 -6.62 -8.54 5.99
C ASP A 34 -7.42 -8.55 4.67
N TRP A 35 -6.73 -8.57 3.53
CA TRP A 35 -7.38 -8.60 2.23
C TRP A 35 -8.17 -9.90 2.02
N CYS A 36 -9.47 -9.80 1.78
CA CYS A 36 -10.31 -10.95 1.51
C CYS A 36 -9.94 -11.59 0.16
N GLY A 37 -9.56 -12.86 0.18
CA GLY A 37 -9.19 -13.63 -1.01
C GLY A 37 -8.19 -14.74 -0.72
N ASN A 38 -7.87 -15.51 -1.76
CA ASN A 38 -6.78 -16.50 -1.74
C ASN A 38 -6.08 -16.57 -3.09
N SER A 39 -5.73 -15.40 -3.63
CA SER A 39 -5.03 -15.32 -4.90
C SER A 39 -3.54 -15.64 -4.73
N PRO A 40 -2.88 -16.28 -5.72
CA PRO A 40 -1.45 -16.57 -5.65
C PRO A 40 -0.61 -15.30 -5.45
N GLU A 41 -1.04 -14.17 -6.00
CA GLU A 41 -0.40 -12.86 -5.85
C GLU A 41 -0.46 -12.34 -4.40
N GLN A 42 -1.56 -12.58 -3.70
CA GLN A 42 -1.70 -12.22 -2.27
C GLN A 42 -0.71 -13.04 -1.44
N ARG A 43 -0.65 -14.35 -1.66
CA ARG A 43 0.31 -15.22 -0.96
C ARG A 43 1.76 -14.83 -1.26
N ALA A 44 2.05 -14.41 -2.49
CA ALA A 44 3.37 -13.92 -2.86
C ALA A 44 3.72 -12.62 -2.12
N ALA A 45 2.79 -11.66 -2.05
CA ALA A 45 2.96 -10.42 -1.32
C ALA A 45 3.15 -10.65 0.20
N ILE A 46 2.38 -11.55 0.81
CA ILE A 46 2.55 -11.95 2.22
C ILE A 46 3.97 -12.51 2.46
N ARG A 47 4.45 -13.40 1.58
CA ARG A 47 5.80 -13.96 1.71
C ARG A 47 6.89 -12.90 1.55
N ALA A 48 6.76 -12.02 0.57
CA ALA A 48 7.72 -10.94 0.34
C ALA A 48 7.77 -9.98 1.53
N CYS A 49 6.62 -9.61 2.09
CA CYS A 49 6.57 -8.76 3.28
C CYS A 49 7.16 -9.46 4.51
N LYS A 50 6.92 -10.76 4.71
CA LYS A 50 7.55 -11.54 5.80
C LYS A 50 9.06 -11.58 5.67
N ALA A 51 9.57 -11.84 4.47
CA ALA A 51 11.01 -11.86 4.20
C ALA A 51 11.64 -10.47 4.44
N ALA A 52 10.95 -9.38 4.07
CA ALA A 52 11.42 -8.03 4.38
C ALA A 52 11.38 -7.69 5.87
N LEU A 53 10.37 -8.16 6.62
CA LEU A 53 10.34 -8.01 8.08
C LEU A 53 11.43 -8.81 8.78
N ALA A 54 11.86 -9.94 8.20
CA ALA A 54 12.98 -10.74 8.68
C ALA A 54 14.36 -10.15 8.33
N GLY A 55 14.41 -9.21 7.37
CA GLY A 55 15.66 -8.63 6.87
C GLY A 55 16.31 -9.42 5.74
N ASP A 56 15.62 -10.43 5.18
CA ASP A 56 16.12 -11.27 4.08
C ASP A 56 16.03 -10.56 2.72
N VAL A 57 15.14 -9.58 2.58
CA VAL A 57 14.96 -8.76 1.37
C VAL A 57 14.71 -7.31 1.72
N ASP A 58 15.08 -6.41 0.81
CA ASP A 58 14.88 -4.97 0.97
C ASP A 58 13.40 -4.59 0.96
N ALA A 59 13.07 -3.49 1.64
CA ALA A 59 11.73 -2.91 1.63
C ALA A 59 11.21 -2.64 0.21
N GLU A 60 12.06 -2.11 -0.67
CA GLU A 60 11.68 -1.82 -2.06
C GLU A 60 11.40 -3.09 -2.88
N SER A 61 12.09 -4.19 -2.59
CA SER A 61 11.78 -5.49 -3.20
C SER A 61 10.40 -5.99 -2.78
N ALA A 62 10.05 -5.87 -1.50
CA ALA A 62 8.70 -6.20 -1.01
C ALA A 62 7.63 -5.26 -1.60
N ARG A 63 7.97 -3.97 -1.78
CA ARG A 63 7.12 -2.97 -2.42
C ARG A 63 6.75 -3.37 -3.84
N GLY A 64 7.73 -3.83 -4.64
CA GLY A 64 7.48 -4.27 -6.01
C GLY A 64 6.41 -5.37 -6.10
N VAL A 65 6.48 -6.36 -5.21
CA VAL A 65 5.48 -7.44 -5.14
C VAL A 65 4.12 -6.93 -4.67
N LEU A 66 4.10 -6.01 -3.71
CA LEU A 66 2.87 -5.37 -3.22
C LEU A 66 2.17 -4.57 -4.33
N VAL A 67 2.92 -3.79 -5.11
CA VAL A 67 2.42 -3.01 -6.24
C VAL A 67 1.86 -3.93 -7.32
N ALA A 68 2.53 -5.05 -7.62
CA ALA A 68 2.01 -6.05 -8.56
C ALA A 68 0.69 -6.66 -8.08
N PHE A 69 0.59 -6.99 -6.79
CA PHE A 69 -0.66 -7.43 -6.17
C PHE A 69 -1.76 -6.37 -6.29
N ALA A 70 -1.46 -5.12 -5.95
CA ALA A 70 -2.43 -4.01 -6.01
C ALA A 70 -2.90 -3.72 -7.44
N ARG A 71 -2.01 -3.78 -8.43
CA ARG A 71 -2.37 -3.68 -9.86
C ARG A 71 -3.26 -4.84 -10.29
N LYS A 72 -2.96 -6.07 -9.88
CA LYS A 72 -3.76 -7.25 -10.23
C LYS A 72 -5.17 -7.22 -9.66
N LYS A 73 -5.35 -6.57 -8.51
CA LYS A 73 -6.64 -6.38 -7.84
C LYS A 73 -7.35 -5.07 -8.23
N ASP A 74 -6.75 -4.28 -9.13
CA ASP A 74 -7.25 -2.97 -9.54
C ASP A 74 -7.49 -2.00 -8.37
N ILE A 75 -6.65 -2.11 -7.33
CA ILE A 75 -6.75 -1.31 -6.10
C ILE A 75 -5.57 -0.36 -5.91
N LEU A 76 -4.59 -0.37 -6.81
CA LEU A 76 -3.49 0.57 -6.74
C LEU A 76 -3.98 1.97 -7.11
N LEU A 77 -3.79 2.95 -6.23
CA LEU A 77 -3.86 4.36 -6.63
C LEU A 77 -2.52 4.72 -7.28
N ASP A 78 -2.52 4.78 -8.61
CA ASP A 78 -1.38 5.32 -9.33
C ASP A 78 -1.24 6.83 -9.04
N GLU A 79 -0.01 7.30 -8.92
CA GLU A 79 0.30 8.65 -8.44
C GLU A 79 -0.27 9.75 -9.37
N GLY A 80 -0.54 9.41 -10.63
CA GLY A 80 -1.10 10.31 -11.63
C GLY A 80 -2.62 10.44 -11.67
N ALA A 81 -3.38 9.69 -10.84
CA ALA A 81 -4.84 9.61 -10.97
C ALA A 81 -5.64 10.53 -10.04
N MET A 82 -5.00 11.25 -9.10
CA MET A 82 -5.69 12.26 -8.30
C MET A 82 -4.93 13.59 -8.30
N PRO A 83 -5.60 14.73 -8.56
CA PRO A 83 -5.02 16.03 -8.24
C PRO A 83 -4.69 16.08 -6.74
N PRO A 84 -3.72 16.91 -6.30
CA PRO A 84 -3.50 17.11 -4.87
C PRO A 84 -4.84 17.47 -4.23
N PHE A 85 -5.18 16.81 -3.11
CA PHE A 85 -6.26 17.26 -2.25
C PHE A 85 -5.93 18.71 -1.86
N SER A 86 -6.47 19.68 -2.60
CA SER A 86 -6.44 21.07 -2.19
C SER A 86 -7.48 21.17 -1.09
N GLU A 87 -7.04 21.17 0.16
CA GLU A 87 -7.80 21.69 1.28
C GLU A 87 -8.00 23.20 1.08
N ARG A 88 -8.82 23.58 0.08
CA ARG A 88 -9.35 24.93 0.00
C ARG A 88 -10.72 24.91 0.66
N ALA A 89 -10.70 25.10 1.99
CA ALA A 89 -11.86 25.60 2.69
C ALA A 89 -12.37 26.86 1.97
N PRO A 90 -13.65 26.96 1.59
CA PRO A 90 -14.22 28.25 1.26
C PRO A 90 -14.37 29.02 2.57
N GLN A 91 -13.33 29.77 2.93
CA GLN A 91 -13.48 30.89 3.86
C GLN A 91 -14.17 32.02 3.10
N THR A 92 -15.49 31.98 3.02
CA THR A 92 -16.30 33.16 2.73
C THR A 92 -17.69 32.93 3.29
N HIS A 93 -17.98 33.57 4.42
CA HIS A 93 -19.23 34.30 4.47
C HIS A 93 -19.03 35.58 5.28
N VAL A 94 -19.44 36.66 4.62
CA VAL A 94 -19.54 38.05 5.07
C VAL A 94 -20.52 38.21 6.22
#